data_AF-A0A940JP46-F1
#
_entry.id   AF-A0A940JP46-F1
#
_cell.length_a   1.000
_cell.length_b   1.000
_cell.length_c   1.000
_cell.angle_alpha   90.00
_cell.angle_beta   90.00
_cell.angle_gamma   90.00
#
_symmetry.space_group_name_H-M   'P 1'
#
loop_
_entity.id
_entity.type
_entity.pdbx_description
1 polymer ?
#
loop_
_entity_poly.entity_id
_entity_poly.type
_entity_poly.pdbx_seq_one_letter_code
_entity_poly.pdbx_strand_id
1 'polypeptide(L)'
;MVFIATLQLRTPLFVLERSGELCAPECLPEPDYPAWAGMWTVKARGLDEIFGTTTLDEKLGSAVGATSIGPQVVEDYLPFLIAVRRIVEGTHEEGDALAMIADLRLHSRWAEYVDRHGGAEAIFEQARST
;
A
#
# COMPACT_ATOMS: atom_id res chain seq x y z
N MET A 1 16.31 0.42 9.75
CA MET A 1 15.71 0.64 8.41
C MET A 1 14.23 0.32 8.49
N VAL A 2 13.42 0.94 7.64
CA VAL A 2 11.98 0.70 7.51
C VAL A 2 11.68 0.21 6.09
N PHE A 3 10.84 -0.82 5.96
CA PHE A 3 10.40 -1.28 4.65
C PHE A 3 9.26 -0.41 4.14
N ILE A 4 9.30 0.00 2.87
CA ILE A 4 8.24 0.75 2.21
C ILE A 4 7.82 -0.02 0.96
N ALA A 5 6.56 -0.46 0.94
CA ALA A 5 5.97 -1.07 -0.24
C ALA A 5 5.56 0.01 -1.27
N THR A 6 5.66 -0.32 -2.54
CA THR A 6 5.14 0.49 -3.63
C THR A 6 3.61 0.42 -3.62
N LEU A 7 2.92 1.56 -3.55
CA LEU A 7 1.45 1.65 -3.43
C LEU A 7 0.75 1.50 -4.79
N GLN A 8 0.83 0.32 -5.39
CA GLN A 8 0.19 -0.05 -6.66
C GLN A 8 -0.72 -1.27 -6.48
N LEU A 9 -1.80 -1.37 -7.28
CA LEU A 9 -2.73 -2.51 -7.26
C LEU A 9 -2.08 -3.85 -7.63
N ARG A 10 -0.99 -3.82 -8.41
CA ARG A 10 -0.21 -5.01 -8.78
C ARG A 10 0.80 -5.44 -7.71
N THR A 11 1.04 -4.61 -6.68
CA THR A 11 1.98 -4.97 -5.61
C THR A 11 1.44 -6.18 -4.86
N PRO A 12 2.21 -7.29 -4.74
CA PRO A 12 1.73 -8.49 -4.06
C PRO A 12 1.32 -8.25 -2.61
N LEU A 13 0.33 -8.99 -2.12
CA LEU A 13 -0.19 -8.88 -0.75
C LEU A 13 0.91 -9.01 0.29
N PHE A 14 1.73 -10.05 0.17
CA PHE A 14 2.81 -10.33 1.12
C PHE A 14 3.85 -9.20 1.20
N VAL A 15 3.98 -8.38 0.14
CA VAL A 15 4.85 -7.19 0.14
C VAL A 15 4.16 -6.02 0.82
N LEU A 16 2.88 -5.78 0.51
CA LEU A 16 2.08 -4.71 1.16
C LEU A 16 1.99 -4.90 2.68
N GLU A 17 1.82 -6.13 3.15
CA GLU A 17 1.72 -6.47 4.58
C GLU A 17 3.02 -6.22 5.36
N ARG A 18 4.15 -6.13 4.67
CA ARG A 18 5.45 -5.79 5.26
C ARG A 18 5.70 -4.29 5.34
N SER A 19 4.87 -3.46 4.71
CA SER A 19 5.08 -2.01 4.71
C SER A 19 5.08 -1.46 6.15
N GLY A 20 6.16 -0.78 6.53
CA GLY A 20 6.39 -0.31 7.91
C GLY A 20 7.22 -1.26 8.77
N GLU A 21 7.59 -2.46 8.29
CA GLU A 21 8.48 -3.40 8.99
C GLU A 21 9.82 -2.71 9.33
N LEU A 22 10.31 -2.94 10.55
CA LEU A 22 11.58 -2.39 11.03
C LEU A 22 12.63 -3.48 11.07
N CYS A 23 13.80 -3.21 10.49
CA CYS A 23 14.93 -4.13 10.53
C CYS A 23 16.25 -3.38 10.77
N ALA A 24 17.16 -3.98 11.53
CA ALA A 24 18.51 -3.46 11.69
C ALA A 24 19.28 -3.56 10.36
N PRO A 25 20.14 -2.58 10.01
CA PRO A 25 20.92 -2.61 8.76
C PRO A 25 21.72 -3.91 8.56
N GLU A 26 22.21 -4.50 9.64
CA GLU A 26 22.96 -5.76 9.67
C GLU A 26 22.10 -7.02 9.49
N CYS A 27 20.77 -6.89 9.50
CA CYS A 27 19.83 -8.01 9.41
C CYS A 27 18.90 -7.91 8.19
N LEU A 28 19.24 -7.10 7.18
CA LEU A 28 18.37 -6.91 6.03
C LEU A 28 18.13 -8.23 5.30
N PRO A 29 16.86 -8.66 5.17
CA PRO A 29 16.54 -9.86 4.43
C PRO A 29 16.82 -9.64 2.94
N GLU A 30 17.27 -10.69 2.26
CA GLU A 30 17.29 -10.69 0.80
C GLU A 30 15.85 -10.52 0.28
N PRO A 31 15.62 -9.66 -0.72
CA PRO A 31 14.29 -9.45 -1.26
C PRO A 31 13.85 -10.70 -2.01
N ASP A 32 12.76 -11.32 -1.54
CA ASP A 32 12.04 -12.41 -2.20
C ASP A 32 10.89 -11.90 -3.09
N TYR A 33 10.88 -10.59 -3.35
CA TYR A 33 9.89 -9.87 -4.16
C TYR A 33 10.56 -9.10 -5.31
N PRO A 34 9.80 -8.72 -6.36
CA PRO A 34 10.32 -7.90 -7.44
C PRO A 34 10.90 -6.57 -6.93
N ALA A 35 12.05 -6.14 -7.45
CA ALA A 35 12.73 -4.92 -6.97
C ALA A 35 11.89 -3.63 -7.04
N TRP A 36 10.85 -3.60 -7.88
CA TRP A 36 9.92 -2.48 -7.97
C TRP A 36 8.83 -2.47 -6.88
N ALA A 37 8.59 -3.62 -6.22
CA ALA A 37 7.45 -3.81 -5.31
C ALA A 37 7.66 -3.18 -3.93
N GLY A 38 8.91 -2.89 -3.55
CA GLY A 38 9.22 -2.18 -2.33
C GLY A 38 10.72 -2.10 -2.07
N MET A 39 11.09 -1.31 -1.06
CA MET A 39 12.48 -1.11 -0.70
C MET A 39 12.64 -0.86 0.79
N TRP A 40 13.81 -1.23 1.33
CA TRP A 40 14.20 -0.77 2.64
C TRP A 40 14.81 0.62 2.57
N THR A 41 14.34 1.53 3.43
CA THR A 41 14.88 2.88 3.55
C THR A 41 15.39 3.16 4.96
N VAL A 42 16.26 4.15 5.06
CA VAL A 42 16.81 4.60 6.34
C VAL A 42 15.79 5.50 7.01
N LYS A 43 15.26 5.11 8.18
CA LYS A 43 14.52 6.04 9.03
C LYS A 43 15.56 6.87 9.78
N ALA A 44 15.69 8.15 9.43
CA ALA A 44 16.62 9.05 10.10
C ALA A 44 16.17 9.25 11.55
N ARG A 45 16.85 8.61 12.51
CA ARG A 45 16.76 9.01 13.93
C ARG A 45 17.51 10.34 14.07
N GLY A 46 16.82 11.41 14.44
CA GLY A 46 17.49 12.64 14.90
C GLY A 46 16.96 13.97 14.36
N LEU A 47 16.03 14.01 13.40
CA LEU A 47 15.44 15.30 13.01
C LEU A 47 14.50 15.85 14.11
N ASP A 48 13.80 14.97 14.83
CA ASP A 48 12.93 15.37 15.94
C ASP A 48 13.73 15.85 17.18
N GLU A 49 14.97 15.39 17.36
CA GLU A 49 15.89 15.87 18.40
C GLU A 49 16.59 17.18 18.02
N ILE A 50 16.82 17.44 16.72
CA ILE A 50 17.50 18.65 16.24
C ILE A 50 16.51 19.82 16.06
N PHE A 51 15.28 19.55 15.63
CA PHE A 51 14.33 20.60 15.24
C PHE A 51 13.24 20.92 16.25
N GLY A 52 13.23 20.25 17.42
CA GLY A 52 12.45 20.66 18.59
C GLY A 52 10.98 20.93 18.28
N THR A 53 10.14 19.91 18.49
CA THR A 53 8.67 19.95 18.38
C THR A 53 8.11 20.30 16.99
N THR A 54 7.42 19.30 16.43
CA THR A 54 6.55 19.34 15.24
C THR A 54 7.28 19.26 13.90
N THR A 55 6.78 18.39 13.00
CA THR A 55 6.90 18.41 11.52
C THR A 55 7.77 17.42 10.73
N LEU A 56 8.22 16.28 11.26
CA LEU A 56 8.53 15.15 10.36
C LEU A 56 7.85 13.84 10.74
N ASP A 57 7.93 13.36 11.98
CA ASP A 57 7.20 12.14 12.36
C ASP A 57 5.66 12.33 12.36
N GLU A 58 5.13 13.53 12.68
CA GLU A 58 3.71 13.88 12.48
C GLU A 58 3.33 14.13 11.01
N LYS A 59 4.29 14.50 10.15
CA LYS A 59 4.08 14.60 8.68
C LYS A 59 4.24 13.23 8.00
N LEU A 60 4.99 12.32 8.61
CA LEU A 60 5.16 10.92 8.19
C LEU A 60 4.01 10.03 8.71
N GLY A 61 3.37 10.41 9.82
CA GLY A 61 2.06 9.87 10.25
C GLY A 61 0.92 10.23 9.28
N SER A 62 1.20 11.04 8.25
CA SER A 62 0.36 11.16 7.06
C SER A 62 1.23 11.13 5.80
N ALA A 63 2.17 10.19 5.72
CA ALA A 63 3.03 10.07 4.54
C ALA A 63 2.17 10.04 3.28
N VAL A 64 2.38 10.99 2.37
CA VAL A 64 1.67 11.03 1.09
C VAL A 64 2.51 10.24 0.07
N GLY A 65 1.96 9.13 -0.41
CA GLY A 65 2.56 8.29 -1.44
C GLY A 65 2.01 8.61 -2.82
N ALA A 66 2.84 8.49 -3.85
CA ALA A 66 2.38 8.53 -5.23
C ALA A 66 1.67 7.22 -5.58
N THR A 67 0.48 7.30 -6.17
CA THR A 67 -0.33 6.15 -6.59
C THR A 67 -0.85 6.34 -8.02
N SER A 68 -1.44 5.30 -8.63
CA SER A 68 -2.07 5.40 -9.96
C SER A 68 -3.27 6.35 -10.00
N ILE A 69 -3.89 6.64 -8.86
CA ILE A 69 -4.97 7.61 -8.74
C ILE A 69 -4.49 8.97 -8.20
N GLY A 70 -3.19 9.24 -8.19
CA GLY A 70 -2.59 10.47 -7.67
C GLY A 70 -2.05 10.34 -6.25
N PRO A 71 -1.61 11.44 -5.61
CA PRO A 71 -1.08 11.40 -4.25
C PRO A 71 -2.13 10.98 -3.24
N GLN A 72 -1.81 10.03 -2.36
CA GLN A 72 -2.69 9.52 -1.31
C GLN A 72 -1.99 9.43 0.02
N VAL A 73 -2.73 9.61 1.12
CA VAL A 73 -2.24 9.31 2.47
C VAL A 73 -2.04 7.80 2.58
N VAL A 74 -0.81 7.38 2.87
CA VAL A 74 -0.39 5.97 2.93
C VAL A 74 -1.25 5.19 3.92
N GLU A 75 -1.51 5.75 5.11
CA GLU A 75 -2.29 5.11 6.17
C GLU A 75 -3.75 4.83 5.76
N ASP A 76 -4.29 5.64 4.84
CA ASP A 76 -5.66 5.46 4.34
C ASP A 76 -5.72 4.52 3.14
N TYR A 77 -4.72 4.61 2.26
CA TYR A 77 -4.71 3.91 0.99
C TYR A 77 -4.13 2.49 1.06
N LEU A 78 -3.13 2.26 1.93
CA LEU A 78 -2.55 0.92 2.11
C LEU A 78 -3.59 -0.13 2.54
N PRO A 79 -4.50 0.14 3.50
CA PRO A 79 -5.56 -0.80 3.85
C PRO A 79 -6.51 -1.13 2.70
N PHE A 80 -6.78 -0.15 1.82
CA PHE A 80 -7.56 -0.38 0.60
C PHE A 80 -6.84 -1.34 -0.35
N LEU A 81 -5.54 -1.11 -0.62
CA LEU A 81 -4.74 -2.00 -1.46
C LEU A 81 -4.69 -3.43 -0.89
N ILE A 82 -4.45 -3.56 0.42
CA ILE A 82 -4.45 -4.86 1.11
C ILE A 82 -5.80 -5.56 0.95
N ALA A 83 -6.92 -4.84 1.11
CA ALA A 83 -8.26 -5.41 0.94
C ALA A 83 -8.47 -5.93 -0.48
N VAL A 84 -8.10 -5.15 -1.50
CA VAL A 84 -8.18 -5.58 -2.90
C VAL A 84 -7.30 -6.81 -3.14
N ARG A 85 -6.04 -6.79 -2.69
CA ARG A 85 -5.10 -7.91 -2.89
C ARG A 85 -5.57 -9.19 -2.21
N ARG A 86 -6.17 -9.11 -1.02
CA ARG A 86 -6.76 -10.27 -0.34
C ARG A 86 -7.89 -10.92 -1.16
N ILE A 87 -8.67 -10.12 -1.87
CA ILE A 87 -9.72 -10.62 -2.76
C ILE A 87 -9.10 -11.26 -4.01
N VAL A 88 -8.16 -10.56 -4.68
CA VAL A 88 -7.57 -11.00 -5.95
C VAL A 88 -6.65 -12.21 -5.80
N GLU A 89 -5.87 -12.28 -4.72
CA GLU A 89 -4.97 -13.40 -4.43
C GLU A 89 -5.66 -14.54 -3.65
N GLY A 90 -6.90 -14.31 -3.20
CA GLY A 90 -7.72 -15.33 -2.55
C GLY A 90 -8.19 -16.42 -3.53
N THR A 91 -8.73 -17.50 -2.99
CA THR A 91 -9.25 -18.63 -3.78
C THR A 91 -10.70 -18.39 -4.21
N HIS A 92 -10.98 -17.22 -4.78
CA HIS A 92 -12.31 -16.84 -5.26
C HIS A 92 -12.45 -17.09 -6.76
N GLU A 93 -13.65 -17.42 -7.21
CA GLU A 93 -13.96 -17.34 -8.65
C GLU A 93 -13.93 -15.87 -9.10
N GLU A 94 -13.66 -15.64 -10.38
CA GLU A 94 -13.51 -14.28 -10.93
C GLU A 94 -14.76 -13.41 -10.72
N GLY A 95 -15.95 -13.98 -10.93
CA GLY A 95 -17.22 -13.28 -10.69
C GLY A 95 -17.39 -12.88 -9.23
N ASP A 96 -17.02 -13.77 -8.29
CA ASP A 96 -17.08 -13.50 -6.86
C ASP A 96 -16.09 -12.40 -6.47
N ALA A 97 -14.86 -12.46 -6.98
CA ALA A 97 -13.84 -11.45 -6.73
C ALA A 97 -14.29 -10.06 -7.22
N LEU A 98 -14.87 -9.97 -8.42
CA LEU A 98 -15.42 -8.74 -8.97
C LEU A 98 -16.56 -8.18 -8.11
N ALA A 99 -17.48 -9.03 -7.66
CA ALA A 99 -18.57 -8.63 -6.77
C ALA A 99 -18.02 -8.11 -5.43
N MET A 100 -17.06 -8.82 -4.82
CA MET A 100 -16.42 -8.41 -3.57
C MET A 100 -15.67 -7.07 -3.71
N ILE A 101 -14.98 -6.83 -4.84
CA ILE A 101 -14.34 -5.52 -5.11
C ILE A 101 -15.42 -4.44 -5.28
N ALA A 102 -16.52 -4.73 -5.97
CA ALA A 102 -17.63 -3.79 -6.12
C ALA A 102 -18.24 -3.41 -4.75
N ASP A 103 -18.35 -4.37 -3.84
CA ASP A 103 -18.85 -4.14 -2.48
C ASP A 103 -17.94 -3.22 -1.65
N LEU A 104 -16.64 -3.13 -1.96
CA LEU A 104 -15.75 -2.15 -1.32
C LEU A 104 -16.27 -0.71 -1.52
N ARG A 105 -17.00 -0.44 -2.61
CA ARG A 105 -17.62 0.85 -2.87
C ARG A 105 -18.72 1.21 -1.88
N LEU A 106 -19.34 0.21 -1.23
CA LEU A 106 -20.36 0.43 -0.20
C LEU A 106 -19.76 0.93 1.12
N HIS A 107 -18.45 0.74 1.32
CA HIS A 107 -17.74 1.32 2.45
C HIS A 107 -17.37 2.77 2.14
N SER A 108 -17.88 3.70 2.95
CA SER A 108 -17.64 5.15 2.79
C SER A 108 -16.16 5.53 2.76
N ARG A 109 -15.29 4.73 3.40
CA ARG A 109 -13.84 4.91 3.38
C ARG A 109 -13.19 4.62 2.02
N TRP A 110 -13.76 3.72 1.22
CA TRP A 110 -13.14 3.19 0.00
C TRP A 110 -13.90 3.53 -1.28
N ALA A 111 -15.14 4.01 -1.16
CA ALA A 111 -15.97 4.43 -2.29
C ALA A 111 -15.21 5.32 -3.29
N GLU A 112 -14.53 6.35 -2.79
CA GLU A 112 -13.77 7.28 -3.64
C GLU A 112 -12.61 6.58 -4.37
N TYR A 113 -11.90 5.66 -3.70
CA TYR A 113 -10.81 4.92 -4.34
C TYR A 113 -11.32 4.02 -5.45
N VAL A 114 -12.43 3.32 -5.21
CA VAL A 114 -13.06 2.48 -6.24
C VAL A 114 -13.45 3.31 -7.45
N ASP A 115 -14.08 4.46 -7.24
CA ASP A 115 -14.51 5.35 -8.32
C ASP A 115 -13.32 5.93 -9.10
N ARG A 116 -12.24 6.35 -8.41
CA ARG A 116 -11.04 6.92 -9.05
C ARG A 116 -10.22 5.89 -9.84
N HIS A 117 -10.29 4.62 -9.48
CA HIS A 117 -9.69 3.54 -10.27
C HIS A 117 -10.53 3.12 -11.47
N GLY A 118 -11.75 3.65 -11.63
CA GLY A 118 -12.65 3.30 -12.74
C GLY A 118 -13.55 2.11 -12.45
N GLY A 119 -13.76 1.75 -11.18
CA GLY A 119 -14.65 0.67 -10.76
C GLY A 119 -13.97 -0.69 -10.59
N ALA A 120 -14.77 -1.71 -10.26
CA ALA A 120 -14.28 -3.02 -9.85
C ALA A 120 -13.51 -3.78 -10.94
N GLU A 121 -14.00 -3.74 -12.18
CA GLU A 121 -13.33 -4.39 -13.32
C GLU A 121 -11.94 -3.81 -13.56
N ALA A 122 -11.83 -2.47 -13.59
CA ALA A 122 -10.55 -1.79 -13.79
C ALA A 122 -9.54 -2.08 -12.68
N ILE A 123 -10.03 -2.19 -11.43
CA ILE A 123 -9.20 -2.60 -10.28
C ILE A 123 -8.69 -4.03 -10.46
N PHE A 124 -9.60 -4.95 -10.79
CA PHE A 124 -9.28 -6.37 -10.95
C PHE A 124 -8.24 -6.59 -12.04
N GLU A 125 -8.42 -5.97 -13.21
CA GLU A 125 -7.46 -6.05 -14.32
C GLU A 125 -6.09 -5.47 -13.96
N GLN A 126 -6.05 -4.29 -13.33
CA GLN A 126 -4.78 -3.69 -12.87
C GLN A 126 -4.06 -4.55 -11.84
N ALA A 127 -4.81 -5.23 -10.97
CA ALA A 127 -4.23 -6.14 -9.98
C ALA A 127 -3.64 -7.42 -10.60
N ARG A 128 -4.15 -7.85 -11.77
CA ARG A 128 -3.65 -9.05 -12.47
C ARG A 128 -2.50 -8.76 -13.44
N SER A 129 -2.28 -7.50 -13.81
CA SER A 129 -1.16 -7.08 -14.66
C SER A 129 0.18 -7.16 -13.90
N THR A 130 0.83 -8.33 -13.96
CA THR A 130 2.22 -8.56 -13.52
C THR A 130 3.22 -8.34 -14.63
#